data_AF-A0A3C1YR90-F1
#
_entry.id   AF-A0A3C1YR90-F1
#
_cell.length_a   1.000
_cell.length_b   1.000
_cell.length_c   1.000
_cell.angle_alpha   90.00
_cell.angle_beta   90.00
_cell.angle_gamma   90.00
#
_symmetry.space_group_name_H-M   'P 1'
#
loop_
_entity.id
_entity.type
_entity.pdbx_description
1 polymer ?
#
loop_
_entity_poly.entity_id
_entity_poly.type
_entity_poly.pdbx_seq_one_letter_code
_entity_poly.pdbx_strand_id
1 'polypeptide(L)'
;MLSRTEIRHIFNTSKNFNELFDAFNAAIHQGIDDVEIYRILFWNDSLGNDELILFGEKLAKEYRHIAYDVYMWLANIFEVLYGKKDNYELALIYFQKAAAIKPEQTDPYLDACDCYNPDIDIPPAKLLIEFLKIGLELVNSKKSIALRLAVLYQAIGENDLAEYYRVKFDEAGESPLK
;
A
#
# COMPACT_ATOMS: atom_id res chain seq x y z
N MET A 1 -3.21 11.48 31.57
CA MET A 1 -2.68 10.61 30.49
C MET A 1 -3.86 9.84 29.95
N LEU A 2 -4.14 9.90 28.64
CA LEU A 2 -5.28 9.20 28.05
C LEU A 2 -5.02 7.69 28.07
N SER A 3 -5.98 6.92 28.56
CA SER A 3 -5.95 5.46 28.50
C SER A 3 -6.12 4.97 27.06
N ARG A 4 -5.71 3.71 26.81
CA ARG A 4 -5.85 3.06 25.50
C ARG A 4 -7.30 3.03 25.00
N THR A 5 -8.27 2.89 25.91
CA THR A 5 -9.70 2.90 25.58
C THR A 5 -10.17 4.31 25.19
N GLU A 6 -9.72 5.34 25.91
CA GLU A 6 -10.04 6.73 25.58
C GLU A 6 -9.45 7.13 24.22
N ILE A 7 -8.19 6.75 23.93
CA ILE A 7 -7.56 6.99 22.62
C ILE A 7 -8.38 6.35 21.50
N ARG A 8 -8.74 5.06 21.65
CA ARG A 8 -9.57 4.36 20.66
C ARG A 8 -10.93 5.03 20.47
N HIS A 9 -11.54 5.49 21.56
CA HIS A 9 -12.82 6.19 21.48
C HIS A 9 -12.69 7.49 20.69
N ILE A 10 -11.70 8.33 21.03
CA ILE A 10 -11.41 9.60 20.34
C ILE A 10 -11.16 9.36 18.85
N PHE A 11 -10.29 8.41 18.51
CA PHE A 11 -9.99 8.04 17.12
C PHE A 11 -11.22 7.62 16.33
N ASN A 12 -12.19 6.97 16.97
CA ASN A 12 -13.38 6.49 16.29
C ASN A 12 -14.48 7.57 16.13
N THR A 13 -14.62 8.48 17.10
CA THR A 13 -15.81 9.35 17.18
C THR A 13 -15.53 10.83 17.00
N SER A 14 -14.31 11.29 17.28
CA SER A 14 -14.01 12.72 17.19
C SER A 14 -14.04 13.18 15.74
N LYS A 15 -14.60 14.37 15.51
CA LYS A 15 -14.56 15.10 14.24
C LYS A 15 -13.61 16.29 14.29
N ASN A 16 -12.94 16.50 15.43
CA ASN A 16 -12.06 17.63 15.65
C ASN A 16 -10.62 17.20 15.42
N PHE A 17 -9.97 17.79 14.41
CA PHE A 17 -8.58 17.47 14.07
C PHE A 17 -7.62 17.63 15.26
N ASN A 18 -7.76 18.69 16.07
CA ASN A 18 -6.85 18.92 17.20
C ASN A 18 -7.01 17.83 18.27
N GLU A 19 -8.23 17.37 18.53
CA GLU A 19 -8.47 16.28 19.47
C GLU A 19 -7.89 14.95 18.98
N LEU A 20 -8.06 14.65 17.68
CA LEU A 20 -7.44 13.48 17.03
C LEU A 20 -5.91 13.57 17.09
N PHE A 21 -5.34 14.75 16.81
CA PHE A 21 -3.91 15.00 16.83
C PHE A 21 -3.32 14.87 18.24
N ASP A 22 -4.00 15.40 19.25
CA ASP A 22 -3.58 15.29 20.65
C ASP A 22 -3.64 13.83 21.13
N ALA A 23 -4.71 13.09 20.79
CA ALA A 23 -4.81 11.66 21.11
C ALA A 23 -3.74 10.83 20.39
N PHE A 24 -3.43 11.17 19.13
CA PHE A 24 -2.37 10.52 18.36
C PHE A 24 -0.99 10.75 18.98
N ASN A 25 -0.67 11.99 19.34
CA ASN A 25 0.57 12.27 20.04
C ASN A 25 0.60 11.57 21.40
N ALA A 26 -0.49 11.58 22.16
CA ALA A 26 -0.56 10.90 23.44
C ALA A 26 -0.31 9.38 23.30
N ALA A 27 -0.79 8.75 22.24
CA ALA A 27 -0.52 7.33 21.95
C ALA A 27 0.96 7.08 21.66
N ILE A 28 1.57 7.93 20.81
CA ILE A 28 3.00 7.83 20.49
C ILE A 28 3.88 8.03 21.73
N HIS A 29 3.61 9.05 22.54
CA HIS A 29 4.38 9.33 23.77
C HIS A 29 4.27 8.19 24.79
N GLN A 30 3.20 7.40 24.73
CA GLN A 30 3.02 6.21 25.57
C GLN A 30 3.70 4.96 25.00
N GLY A 31 4.29 5.02 23.81
CA GLY A 31 4.94 3.88 23.18
C GLY A 31 3.94 2.84 22.65
N ILE A 32 2.72 3.25 22.30
CA ILE A 32 1.72 2.34 21.73
C ILE A 32 2.07 2.11 20.26
N ASP A 33 2.61 0.94 19.94
CA ASP A 33 2.98 0.53 18.58
C ASP A 33 1.96 -0.45 17.94
N ASP A 34 0.80 -0.64 18.58
CA ASP A 34 -0.28 -1.46 18.06
C ASP A 34 -0.94 -0.80 16.84
N VAL A 35 -0.63 -1.33 15.64
CA VAL A 35 -1.18 -0.85 14.36
C VAL A 35 -2.71 -0.87 14.33
N GLU A 36 -3.37 -1.78 15.05
CA GLU A 36 -4.84 -1.90 15.05
C GLU A 36 -5.53 -0.68 15.68
N ILE A 37 -4.84 0.02 16.59
CA ILE A 37 -5.36 1.27 17.14
C ILE A 37 -5.34 2.38 16.09
N TYR A 38 -4.27 2.47 15.32
CA TYR A 38 -4.13 3.51 14.31
C TYR A 38 -5.01 3.26 13.08
N ARG A 39 -5.32 1.99 12.77
CA ARG A 39 -6.34 1.65 11.77
C ARG A 39 -7.70 2.28 12.07
N ILE A 40 -8.07 2.43 13.34
CA ILE A 40 -9.31 3.10 13.75
C ILE A 40 -9.23 4.60 13.45
N LEU A 41 -8.12 5.25 13.79
CA LEU A 41 -7.90 6.67 13.51
C LEU A 41 -8.06 6.94 12.02
N PHE A 42 -7.40 6.13 11.20
CA PHE A 42 -7.38 6.39 9.79
C PHE A 42 -8.70 6.05 9.06
N TRP A 43 -9.57 5.22 9.64
CA TRP A 43 -10.94 5.03 9.14
C TRP A 43 -11.90 6.15 9.59
N ASN A 44 -11.42 7.13 10.35
CA ASN A 44 -12.22 8.25 10.76
C ASN A 44 -12.57 9.14 9.54
N ASP A 45 -13.86 9.25 9.26
CA ASP A 45 -14.46 9.98 8.15
C ASP A 45 -14.29 11.51 8.23
N SER A 46 -13.77 12.05 9.34
CA SER A 46 -13.36 13.46 9.42
C SER A 46 -11.97 13.74 8.84
N LEU A 47 -11.19 12.71 8.52
CA LEU A 47 -9.87 12.87 7.93
C LEU A 47 -9.96 12.96 6.41
N GLY A 48 -9.29 13.94 5.83
CA GLY A 48 -8.99 13.99 4.41
C GLY A 48 -7.63 13.37 4.09
N ASN A 49 -7.24 13.44 2.82
CA ASN A 49 -5.98 12.86 2.35
C ASN A 49 -4.77 13.44 3.09
N ASP A 50 -4.72 14.76 3.29
CA ASP A 50 -3.59 15.42 3.94
C ASP A 50 -3.41 14.97 5.39
N GLU A 51 -4.50 14.81 6.14
CA GLU A 51 -4.43 14.30 7.51
C GLU A 51 -4.01 12.83 7.56
N LEU A 52 -4.52 11.99 6.65
CA LEU A 52 -4.13 10.59 6.55
C LEU A 52 -2.63 10.44 6.26
N ILE A 53 -2.11 11.21 5.29
CA ILE A 53 -0.69 11.28 4.96
C ILE A 53 0.10 11.74 6.20
N LEU A 54 -0.33 12.82 6.86
CA LEU A 54 0.35 13.37 8.04
C LEU A 54 0.49 12.33 9.16
N PHE A 55 -0.60 11.69 9.55
CA PHE A 55 -0.60 10.70 10.62
C PHE A 55 0.17 9.45 10.23
N GLY A 56 -0.04 8.95 9.01
CA GLY A 56 0.61 7.76 8.47
C GLY A 56 2.13 7.89 8.37
N GLU A 57 2.62 8.97 7.76
CA GLU A 57 4.05 9.25 7.63
C GLU A 57 4.72 9.42 9.01
N LYS A 58 4.05 10.12 9.92
CA LYS A 58 4.57 10.29 11.27
C LYS A 58 4.67 8.96 12.01
N LEU A 59 3.64 8.11 11.90
CA LEU A 59 3.61 6.80 12.54
C LEU A 59 4.70 5.88 12.00
N ALA A 60 4.83 5.78 10.67
CA ALA A 60 5.85 4.95 10.02
C ALA A 60 7.28 5.42 10.33
N LYS A 61 7.49 6.73 10.53
CA LYS A 61 8.77 7.29 10.93
C LYS A 61 9.13 6.95 12.38
N GLU A 62 8.15 7.01 13.28
CA GLU A 62 8.32 6.73 14.71
C GLU A 62 8.53 5.23 14.97
N TYR A 63 7.69 4.38 14.37
CA TYR A 63 7.72 2.93 14.56
C TYR A 63 8.08 2.21 13.26
N ARG A 64 9.39 2.14 12.99
CA ARG A 64 9.92 1.52 11.76
C ARG A 64 9.49 0.06 11.54
N HIS A 65 9.26 -0.68 12.62
CA HIS A 65 8.89 -2.10 12.54
C HIS A 65 7.46 -2.33 12.02
N ILE A 66 6.55 -1.36 12.15
CA ILE A 66 5.19 -1.39 11.57
C ILE A 66 5.07 -0.57 10.28
N ALA A 67 6.13 0.08 9.81
CA ALA A 67 6.06 1.00 8.67
C ALA A 67 5.53 0.35 7.39
N TYR A 68 5.87 -0.93 7.17
CA TYR A 68 5.32 -1.72 6.07
C TYR A 68 3.79 -1.78 6.14
N ASP A 69 3.24 -2.17 7.29
CA ASP A 69 1.81 -2.34 7.49
C ASP A 69 1.07 -1.00 7.39
N VAL A 70 1.68 0.08 7.90
CA VAL A 70 1.14 1.44 7.78
C VAL A 70 1.07 1.88 6.32
N TYR A 71 2.14 1.68 5.53
CA TYR A 71 2.16 2.07 4.12
C TYR A 71 1.22 1.24 3.25
N MET A 72 1.16 -0.09 3.45
CA MET A 72 0.18 -0.95 2.77
C MET A 72 -1.24 -0.47 3.05
N TRP A 73 -1.51 -0.10 4.30
CA TRP A 73 -2.84 0.29 4.70
C TRP A 73 -3.25 1.66 4.14
N LEU A 74 -2.33 2.64 4.10
CA LEU A 74 -2.56 3.91 3.41
C LEU A 74 -2.83 3.70 1.91
N ALA A 75 -2.06 2.83 1.26
CA ALA A 75 -2.26 2.51 -0.15
C ALA A 75 -3.67 1.98 -0.42
N ASN A 76 -4.11 1.00 0.38
CA ASN A 76 -5.46 0.41 0.28
C ASN A 76 -6.56 1.43 0.55
N ILE A 77 -6.33 2.37 1.48
CA ILE A 77 -7.26 3.47 1.73
C ILE A 77 -7.41 4.39 0.53
N PHE A 78 -6.30 4.78 -0.10
CA PHE A 78 -6.34 5.65 -1.28
C PHE A 78 -6.93 4.94 -2.50
N GLU A 79 -6.72 3.64 -2.62
CA GLU A 79 -7.39 2.79 -3.61
C GLU A 79 -8.91 2.75 -3.39
N VAL A 80 -9.37 2.47 -2.17
CA VAL A 80 -10.79 2.22 -1.87
C VAL A 80 -11.62 3.49 -1.74
N LEU A 81 -11.13 4.50 -1.00
CA LEU A 81 -11.96 5.65 -0.62
C LEU A 81 -12.20 6.63 -1.77
N TYR A 82 -11.42 6.56 -2.85
CA TYR A 82 -11.50 7.58 -3.88
C TYR A 82 -11.13 7.05 -5.27
N GLY A 83 -12.11 6.55 -6.02
CA GLY A 83 -12.00 6.25 -7.46
C GLY A 83 -11.82 7.48 -8.36
N LYS A 84 -10.96 8.44 -7.96
CA LYS A 84 -10.51 9.59 -8.74
C LYS A 84 -9.02 9.42 -9.06
N LYS A 85 -8.61 9.91 -10.23
CA LYS A 85 -7.25 9.84 -10.78
C LYS A 85 -6.14 10.04 -9.74
N ASP A 86 -6.23 11.10 -8.94
CA ASP A 86 -5.16 11.51 -8.01
C ASP A 86 -4.88 10.46 -6.92
N ASN A 87 -5.85 9.62 -6.58
CA ASN A 87 -5.69 8.65 -5.49
C ASN A 87 -5.08 7.34 -5.94
N TYR A 88 -5.22 6.95 -7.21
CA TYR A 88 -4.49 5.81 -7.76
C TYR A 88 -2.99 6.07 -7.86
N GLU A 89 -2.59 7.29 -8.23
CA GLU A 89 -1.18 7.69 -8.20
C GLU A 89 -0.65 7.76 -6.76
N LEU A 90 -1.47 8.26 -5.82
CA LEU A 90 -1.11 8.28 -4.41
C LEU A 90 -1.00 6.86 -3.81
N ALA A 91 -1.92 5.96 -4.15
CA ALA A 91 -1.86 4.56 -3.75
C ALA A 91 -0.57 3.89 -4.24
N LEU A 92 -0.20 4.10 -5.50
CA LEU A 92 1.06 3.62 -6.06
C LEU A 92 2.29 4.11 -5.27
N ILE A 93 2.32 5.39 -4.87
CA ILE A 93 3.41 5.94 -4.04
C ILE A 93 3.52 5.16 -2.71
N TYR A 94 2.40 4.83 -2.07
CA TYR A 94 2.41 4.11 -0.80
C TYR A 94 2.75 2.63 -0.94
N PHE A 95 2.32 1.96 -2.01
CA PHE A 95 2.81 0.62 -2.34
C PHE A 95 4.33 0.60 -2.58
N GLN A 96 4.87 1.61 -3.28
CA GLN A 96 6.32 1.75 -3.45
C GLN A 96 7.06 1.95 -2.12
N LYS A 97 6.49 2.73 -1.20
CA LYS A 97 7.05 2.89 0.16
C LYS A 97 6.99 1.58 0.94
N ALA A 98 5.91 0.82 0.87
CA ALA A 98 5.81 -0.50 1.51
C ALA A 98 6.87 -1.47 0.96
N ALA A 99 7.02 -1.55 -0.37
CA ALA A 99 8.06 -2.33 -1.03
C ALA A 99 9.48 -1.89 -0.64
N ALA A 100 9.71 -0.60 -0.37
CA ALA A 100 11.01 -0.14 0.11
C ALA A 100 11.32 -0.61 1.55
N ILE A 101 10.30 -0.90 2.36
CA ILE A 101 10.49 -1.46 3.72
C ILE A 101 10.69 -2.98 3.69
N LYS A 102 9.90 -3.70 2.89
CA LYS A 102 9.98 -5.16 2.72
C LYS A 102 9.95 -5.56 1.24
N PRO A 103 11.08 -5.41 0.51
CA PRO A 103 11.13 -5.65 -0.93
C PRO A 103 10.91 -7.11 -1.34
N GLU A 104 11.06 -8.04 -0.40
CA GLU A 104 10.85 -9.47 -0.61
C GLU A 104 9.38 -9.88 -0.65
N GLN A 105 8.47 -8.99 -0.22
CA GLN A 105 7.03 -9.22 -0.20
C GLN A 105 6.43 -8.95 -1.58
N THR A 106 5.57 -9.86 -2.04
CA THR A 106 4.90 -9.74 -3.34
C THR A 106 3.76 -8.73 -3.32
N ASP A 107 3.07 -8.60 -2.20
CA ASP A 107 1.79 -7.90 -2.09
C ASP A 107 1.86 -6.44 -2.57
N PRO A 108 2.84 -5.61 -2.18
CA PRO A 108 2.88 -4.21 -2.63
C PRO A 108 2.97 -4.09 -4.15
N TYR A 109 3.68 -5.01 -4.82
CA TYR A 109 3.84 -4.97 -6.27
C TYR A 109 2.58 -5.42 -7.00
N LEU A 110 1.87 -6.42 -6.45
CA LEU A 110 0.67 -6.97 -7.04
C LEU A 110 -0.53 -6.04 -6.83
N ASP A 111 -0.72 -5.57 -5.60
CA ASP A 111 -1.84 -4.71 -5.21
C ASP A 111 -1.77 -3.35 -5.94
N ALA A 112 -0.56 -2.81 -6.16
CA ALA A 112 -0.37 -1.63 -7.00
C ALA A 112 -0.93 -1.77 -8.42
N CYS A 113 -0.94 -2.98 -8.97
CA CYS A 113 -1.47 -3.23 -10.31
C CYS A 113 -3.00 -3.29 -10.33
N ASP A 114 -3.65 -3.52 -9.20
CA ASP A 114 -5.11 -3.54 -9.11
C ASP A 114 -5.69 -2.11 -9.15
N CYS A 115 -4.85 -1.08 -8.92
CA CYS A 115 -5.16 0.32 -9.20
C CYS A 115 -5.20 0.67 -10.70
N TYR A 116 -4.80 -0.22 -11.61
CA TYR A 116 -4.70 0.07 -13.04
C TYR A 116 -6.05 0.15 -13.73
N ASN A 117 -6.38 1.32 -14.26
CA ASN A 117 -7.49 1.54 -15.16
C ASN A 117 -6.97 1.67 -16.61
N PRO A 118 -7.18 0.66 -17.48
CA PRO A 118 -6.68 0.67 -18.86
C PRO A 118 -7.38 1.68 -19.76
N ASP A 119 -8.62 2.09 -19.46
CA ASP A 119 -9.37 3.04 -20.30
C ASP A 119 -8.76 4.44 -20.28
N ILE A 120 -8.08 4.78 -19.18
CA ILE A 120 -7.51 6.10 -18.93
C ILE A 120 -6.01 6.06 -18.58
N ASP A 121 -5.39 4.89 -18.63
CA ASP A 121 -3.97 4.61 -18.32
C ASP A 121 -3.52 5.20 -16.97
N ILE A 122 -4.27 4.91 -15.90
CA ILE A 122 -3.99 5.43 -14.55
C ILE A 122 -3.97 4.29 -13.52
N PRO A 123 -2.90 4.16 -12.70
CA PRO A 123 -1.61 4.82 -12.94
C PRO A 123 -1.01 4.32 -14.27
N PRO A 124 -0.10 5.07 -14.91
CA PRO A 124 0.46 4.67 -16.20
C PRO A 124 1.03 3.26 -16.18
N ALA A 125 0.63 2.40 -17.13
CA ALA A 125 1.05 1.00 -17.18
C ALA A 125 2.57 0.85 -17.17
N LYS A 126 3.29 1.79 -17.79
CA LYS A 126 4.75 1.81 -17.79
C LYS A 126 5.35 1.89 -16.38
N LEU A 127 4.78 2.70 -15.49
CA LEU A 127 5.24 2.81 -14.11
C LEU A 127 4.99 1.51 -13.33
N LEU A 128 3.83 0.88 -13.53
CA LEU A 128 3.51 -0.42 -12.94
C LEU A 128 4.45 -1.52 -13.44
N ILE A 129 4.75 -1.54 -14.75
CA ILE A 129 5.70 -2.47 -15.35
C ILE A 129 7.10 -2.29 -14.76
N GLU A 130 7.59 -1.05 -14.66
CA GLU A 130 8.90 -0.76 -14.04
C GLU A 130 8.92 -1.21 -12.58
N PHE A 131 7.84 -0.97 -11.84
CA PHE A 131 7.72 -1.38 -10.45
C PHE A 131 7.69 -2.91 -10.28
N LEU A 132 6.93 -3.63 -11.10
CA LEU A 132 6.92 -5.10 -11.13
C LEU A 132 8.27 -5.69 -11.52
N LYS A 133 9.01 -5.07 -12.44
CA LYS A 133 10.37 -5.52 -12.80
C LYS A 133 11.33 -5.43 -11.62
N ILE A 134 11.24 -4.37 -10.82
CA ILE A 134 11.98 -4.28 -9.55
C ILE A 134 11.58 -5.43 -8.63
N GLY A 135 10.27 -5.65 -8.44
CA GLY A 135 9.76 -6.76 -7.63
C GLY A 135 10.26 -8.12 -8.10
N LEU A 136 10.30 -8.38 -9.41
CA LEU A 136 10.74 -9.65 -9.99
C LEU A 136 12.18 -10.02 -9.57
N GLU A 137 13.03 -9.04 -9.30
CA GLU A 137 14.40 -9.27 -8.84
C GLU A 137 14.48 -9.49 -7.32
N LEU A 138 13.52 -8.97 -6.55
CA LEU A 138 13.60 -8.88 -5.09
C LEU A 138 12.70 -9.89 -4.35
N VAL A 139 11.55 -10.26 -4.92
CA VAL A 139 10.55 -11.07 -4.22
C VAL A 139 10.95 -12.55 -4.11
N ASN A 140 10.46 -13.19 -3.05
CA ASN A 140 10.65 -14.64 -2.84
C ASN A 140 9.92 -15.47 -3.90
N SER A 141 8.72 -15.04 -4.33
CA SER A 141 7.88 -15.76 -5.30
C SER A 141 7.69 -14.93 -6.56
N LYS A 142 8.48 -15.24 -7.59
CA LYS A 142 8.50 -14.51 -8.86
C LYS A 142 7.32 -14.83 -9.77
N LYS A 143 6.64 -15.95 -9.52
CA LYS A 143 5.57 -16.48 -10.39
C LYS A 143 4.44 -15.47 -10.59
N SER A 144 3.87 -14.95 -9.50
CA SER A 144 2.76 -13.99 -9.57
C SER A 144 3.17 -12.66 -10.23
N ILE A 145 4.41 -12.22 -10.02
CA ILE A 145 4.95 -11.00 -10.66
C ILE A 145 5.08 -11.20 -12.18
N ALA A 146 5.62 -12.34 -12.61
CA ALA A 146 5.75 -12.67 -14.04
C ALA A 146 4.37 -12.70 -14.73
N LEU A 147 3.37 -13.33 -14.09
CA LEU A 147 2.01 -13.34 -14.62
C LEU A 147 1.45 -11.92 -14.77
N ARG A 148 1.62 -11.06 -13.74
CA ARG A 148 1.11 -9.69 -13.79
C ARG A 148 1.81 -8.84 -14.84
N LEU A 149 3.11 -9.01 -15.05
CA LEU A 149 3.85 -8.39 -16.15
C LEU A 149 3.30 -8.80 -17.51
N ALA A 150 3.01 -10.09 -17.71
CA ALA A 150 2.42 -10.57 -18.96
C ALA A 150 1.06 -9.90 -19.24
N VAL A 151 0.21 -9.76 -18.21
CA VAL A 151 -1.10 -9.10 -18.33
C VAL A 151 -0.95 -7.62 -18.69
N LEU A 152 -0.06 -6.87 -18.03
CA LEU A 152 0.13 -5.45 -18.34
C LEU A 152 0.73 -5.24 -19.74
N TYR A 153 1.72 -6.04 -20.15
CA TYR A 153 2.27 -5.95 -21.50
C TYR A 153 1.23 -6.26 -22.58
N GLN A 154 0.36 -7.25 -22.33
CA GLN A 154 -0.76 -7.55 -23.21
C GLN A 154 -1.73 -6.36 -23.31
N ALA A 155 -2.01 -5.69 -22.20
CA ALA A 155 -2.93 -4.54 -22.15
C ALA A 155 -2.43 -3.34 -22.96
N ILE A 156 -1.10 -3.11 -23.00
CA ILE A 156 -0.49 -2.03 -23.79
C ILE A 156 -0.12 -2.44 -25.22
N GLY A 157 -0.45 -3.66 -25.65
CA GLY A 157 -0.23 -4.15 -27.01
C GLY A 157 1.17 -4.74 -27.30
N GLU A 158 2.01 -4.90 -26.27
CA GLU A 158 3.37 -5.42 -26.37
C GLU A 158 3.37 -6.96 -26.28
N ASN A 159 2.82 -7.62 -27.30
CA ASN A 159 2.55 -9.06 -27.30
C ASN A 159 3.80 -9.94 -27.12
N ASP A 160 4.93 -9.56 -27.71
CA ASP A 160 6.18 -10.33 -27.61
C ASP A 160 6.69 -10.37 -26.15
N LEU A 161 6.59 -9.23 -25.46
CA LEU A 161 6.95 -9.15 -24.05
C LEU A 161 5.91 -9.86 -23.17
N ALA A 162 4.63 -9.77 -23.51
CA ALA A 162 3.60 -10.52 -22.81
C ALA A 162 3.88 -12.03 -22.85
N GLU A 163 4.21 -12.57 -24.01
CA GLU A 163 4.53 -13.99 -24.18
C GLU A 163 5.81 -14.39 -23.45
N TYR A 164 6.86 -13.56 -23.53
CA TYR A 164 8.09 -13.76 -22.75
C TYR A 164 7.82 -13.95 -21.25
N TYR A 165 6.94 -13.13 -20.66
CA TYR A 165 6.60 -13.26 -19.23
C TYR A 165 5.64 -14.40 -18.92
N ARG A 166 4.82 -14.88 -19.87
CA ARG A 166 4.05 -16.12 -19.72
C ARG A 166 4.97 -17.34 -19.62
N VAL A 167 5.97 -17.42 -20.49
CA VAL A 167 6.99 -18.48 -20.42
C VAL A 167 7.70 -18.46 -19.07
N LYS A 168 8.13 -17.27 -18.58
CA LYS A 168 8.71 -17.14 -17.24
C LYS A 168 7.78 -17.57 -16.10
N PHE A 169 6.49 -17.32 -16.23
CA PHE A 169 5.50 -17.78 -15.25
C PHE A 169 5.40 -19.30 -15.21
N ASP A 170 5.41 -19.96 -16.37
CA ASP A 170 5.37 -21.42 -16.49
C ASP A 170 6.68 -22.07 -15.98
N GLU A 171 7.83 -21.46 -16.27
CA GLU A 171 9.14 -21.90 -15.78
C GLU A 171 9.30 -21.74 -14.27
N ALA A 172 8.61 -20.76 -13.65
CA ALA A 172 8.60 -20.51 -12.21
C ALA A 172 7.75 -21.53 -11.42
N GLY A 173 7.65 -22.79 -11.88
CA GLY A 173 6.81 -23.88 -11.37
C GLY A 173 6.70 -24.01 -9.84
N GLU A 174 5.57 -24.58 -9.40
CA GLU A 174 5.06 -24.65 -8.01
C GLU A 174 6.15 -24.76 -6.93
N SER A 175 6.14 -23.83 -5.97
CA SER A 175 6.84 -24.05 -4.71
C SER A 175 6.32 -25.35 -4.11
N PRO A 176 7.17 -26.37 -3.86
CA PRO A 176 6.70 -27.58 -3.22
C PRO A 176 6.18 -27.17 -1.85
N LEU A 177 4.87 -27.33 -1.64
CA LEU A 177 4.22 -27.24 -0.34
C LEU A 177 5.08 -27.97 0.69
N LYS A 178 5.58 -27.24 1.68
CA LYS A 178 6.09 -27.78 2.94
C LYS A 178 5.32 -27.16 4.08
#